data_AF-A0A7C4UAQ5-F1
#
_entry.id   AF-A0A7C4UAQ5-F1
#
_cell.length_a   1.000
_cell.length_b   1.000
_cell.length_c   1.000
_cell.angle_alpha   90.00
_cell.angle_beta   90.00
_cell.angle_gamma   90.00
#
_symmetry.space_group_name_H-M   'P 1'
#
loop_
_entity.id
_entity.type
_entity.pdbx_description
1 polymer ?
#
loop_
_entity_poly.entity_id
_entity_poly.type
_entity_poly.pdbx_seq_one_letter_code
_entity_poly.pdbx_strand_id
1 'polypeptide(L)'
;MKLQARYSPATLRRRIELAIATPDPIESNQRVTRVHAELARAIQNLIGVDAGPNFHHWATWGSHKAGETIGQRQVSQAVRDLSIVLAAVAVLVGLIAGSATSSVNGLMVGPVVAIALIVPAGCFLIRKAMRRSAAMILEGNRTVLDDIGRKTAEFLGCFDNGLPNRRKLRAFFQQLRRGASGAGGQDLMRRAFRQYLKAATSNDRKERNEAVYFGNCLAVLHEHYRLQGYIEASMPRLVRRYATRFLMKFQVGRFQFAVHQDLPGIQGQAFPALLQEIADPKLVRFLSKWDRSDGQLAGTGVADWSKLEQRMSFIVNLFRMLHGAAGVAA
;
A
#
# COMPACT_ATOMS: atom_id res chain seq x y z
N MET A 1 6.60 32.95 -1.91
CA MET A 1 5.60 32.95 -0.81
C MET A 1 4.45 31.94 -0.95
N LYS A 2 3.63 31.94 -2.03
CA LYS A 2 2.43 31.07 -2.12
C LYS A 2 2.70 29.54 -2.10
N LEU A 3 3.82 29.07 -2.66
CA LEU A 3 4.21 27.65 -2.65
C LEU A 3 4.69 27.15 -1.27
N GLN A 4 5.39 27.99 -0.50
CA GLN A 4 5.83 27.66 0.85
C GLN A 4 4.67 27.59 1.86
N ALA A 5 3.66 28.47 1.72
CA ALA A 5 2.46 28.42 2.57
C ALA A 5 1.62 27.15 2.35
N ARG A 6 1.62 26.61 1.12
CA ARG A 6 0.86 25.40 0.74
C ARG A 6 1.35 24.15 1.47
N TYR A 7 2.65 24.03 1.72
CA TYR A 7 3.27 22.86 2.36
C TYR A 7 3.72 23.15 3.79
N SER A 8 3.15 24.17 4.45
CA SER A 8 3.48 24.43 5.86
C SER A 8 3.08 23.22 6.73
N PRO A 9 3.85 22.88 7.78
CA PRO A 9 3.51 21.79 8.70
C PRO A 9 2.10 21.89 9.28
N ALA A 10 1.66 23.10 9.63
CA ALA A 10 0.32 23.35 10.15
C ALA A 10 -0.77 23.08 9.09
N THR A 11 -0.55 23.54 7.86
CA THR A 11 -1.46 23.26 6.73
C THR A 11 -1.58 21.76 6.46
N LEU A 12 -0.45 21.05 6.42
CA LEU A 12 -0.41 19.60 6.19
C LEU A 12 -1.14 18.85 7.30
N ARG A 13 -0.90 19.20 8.57
CA ARG A 13 -1.58 18.59 9.72
C ARG A 13 -3.10 18.76 9.66
N ARG A 14 -3.58 19.97 9.37
CA ARG A 14 -5.02 20.24 9.22
C ARG A 14 -5.64 19.41 8.09
N ARG A 15 -4.93 19.24 6.97
CA ARG A 15 -5.39 18.42 5.84
C ARG A 15 -5.41 16.93 6.16
N ILE A 16 -4.45 16.43 6.94
CA ILE A 16 -4.45 15.06 7.46
C ILE A 16 -5.70 14.83 8.32
N GLU A 17 -5.95 15.73 9.28
CA GLU A 17 -7.12 15.65 10.17
C GLU A 17 -8.43 15.64 9.38
N LEU A 18 -8.57 16.54 8.41
CA LEU A 18 -9.74 16.57 7.53
C LEU A 18 -9.90 15.28 6.72
N ALA A 19 -8.82 14.76 6.14
CA ALA A 19 -8.86 13.54 5.33
C ALA A 19 -9.34 12.32 6.15
N ILE A 20 -8.85 12.18 7.37
CA ILE A 20 -9.21 11.08 8.29
C ILE A 20 -10.64 11.24 8.81
N ALA A 21 -11.05 12.46 9.18
CA ALA A 21 -12.37 12.73 9.76
C ALA A 21 -13.51 12.75 8.72
N THR A 22 -13.21 12.74 7.42
CA THR A 22 -14.24 12.75 6.36
C THR A 22 -15.10 11.48 6.42
N PRO A 23 -16.43 11.57 6.62
CA PRO A 23 -17.27 10.39 6.77
C PRO A 23 -17.42 9.56 5.50
N ASP A 24 -17.53 10.22 4.33
CA ASP A 24 -17.66 9.52 3.05
C ASP A 24 -16.36 8.74 2.72
N PRO A 25 -16.43 7.40 2.54
CA PRO A 25 -15.24 6.57 2.30
C PRO A 25 -14.44 6.96 1.05
N ILE A 26 -15.14 7.34 -0.03
CA ILE A 26 -14.53 7.64 -1.32
C ILE A 26 -13.81 8.99 -1.22
N GLU A 27 -14.51 10.00 -0.73
CA GLU A 27 -13.97 11.33 -0.50
C GLU A 27 -12.80 11.31 0.49
N SER A 28 -12.93 10.54 1.58
CA SER A 28 -11.85 10.35 2.55
C SER A 28 -10.61 9.79 1.89
N ASN A 29 -10.72 8.71 1.10
CA ASN A 29 -9.57 8.13 0.41
C ASN A 29 -8.97 9.08 -0.66
N GLN A 30 -9.80 9.85 -1.37
CA GLN A 30 -9.32 10.87 -2.31
C GLN A 30 -8.50 11.94 -1.59
N ARG A 31 -8.97 12.39 -0.42
CA ARG A 31 -8.25 13.34 0.44
C ARG A 31 -6.94 12.72 0.95
N VAL A 32 -6.95 11.48 1.43
CA VAL A 32 -5.74 10.76 1.86
C VAL A 32 -4.70 10.71 0.74
N THR A 33 -5.12 10.27 -0.46
CA THR A 33 -4.26 10.22 -1.66
C THR A 33 -3.65 11.58 -1.97
N ARG A 34 -4.46 12.64 -1.93
CA ARG A 34 -4.00 14.01 -2.19
C ARG A 34 -2.98 14.48 -1.15
N VAL A 35 -3.20 14.20 0.13
CA VAL A 35 -2.29 14.60 1.19
C VAL A 35 -0.95 13.86 1.08
N HIS A 36 -0.95 12.57 0.73
CA HIS A 36 0.28 11.87 0.40
C HIS A 36 1.03 12.54 -0.76
N ALA A 37 0.36 12.93 -1.84
CA ALA A 37 1.01 13.64 -2.94
C ALA A 37 1.62 14.99 -2.50
N GLU A 38 0.96 15.69 -1.58
CA GLU A 38 1.48 16.95 -1.03
C GLU A 38 2.69 16.74 -0.10
N LEU A 39 2.66 15.70 0.75
CA LEU A 39 3.80 15.30 1.58
C LEU A 39 4.97 14.82 0.72
N ALA A 40 4.69 14.10 -0.36
CA ALA A 40 5.68 13.63 -1.31
C ALA A 40 6.46 14.78 -1.94
N ARG A 41 5.75 15.82 -2.41
CA ARG A 41 6.36 17.04 -2.93
C ARG A 41 7.12 17.83 -1.87
N ALA A 42 6.58 17.91 -0.65
CA ALA A 42 7.24 18.62 0.44
C ALA A 42 8.57 17.95 0.84
N ILE A 43 8.62 16.62 0.93
CA ILE A 43 9.88 15.89 1.10
C ILE A 43 10.78 16.09 -0.12
N GLN A 44 10.25 16.01 -1.35
CA GLN A 44 11.08 16.16 -2.56
C GLN A 44 11.79 17.51 -2.62
N ASN A 45 11.10 18.59 -2.24
CA ASN A 45 11.68 19.93 -2.15
C ASN A 45 12.81 20.02 -1.12
N LEU A 46 12.82 19.14 -0.12
CA LEU A 46 13.85 19.08 0.92
C LEU A 46 15.06 18.25 0.47
N ILE A 47 14.84 17.08 -0.14
CA ILE A 47 15.92 16.16 -0.54
C ILE A 47 16.47 16.42 -1.95
N GLY A 48 15.80 17.24 -2.75
CA GLY A 48 16.18 17.55 -4.13
C GLY A 48 15.55 16.61 -5.16
N VAL A 49 15.33 17.10 -6.38
CA VAL A 49 14.60 16.39 -7.45
C VAL A 49 15.34 15.14 -7.95
N ASP A 50 16.66 15.09 -7.85
CA ASP A 50 17.49 13.98 -8.33
C ASP A 50 17.68 12.85 -7.30
N ALA A 51 16.96 12.91 -6.17
CA ALA A 51 17.05 11.96 -5.07
C ALA A 51 16.08 10.77 -5.21
N GLY A 52 15.38 10.67 -6.34
CA GLY A 52 14.36 9.67 -6.58
C GLY A 52 13.08 9.89 -5.76
N PRO A 53 12.10 8.97 -5.87
CA PRO A 53 10.83 9.03 -5.16
C PRO A 53 11.00 8.71 -3.67
N ASN A 54 10.43 9.54 -2.81
CA ASN A 54 10.28 9.24 -1.37
C ASN A 54 9.03 8.38 -1.05
N PHE A 55 8.93 7.90 0.19
CA PHE A 55 7.84 7.07 0.72
C PHE A 55 6.44 7.54 0.30
N HIS A 56 6.18 8.85 0.33
CA HIS A 56 4.84 9.35 0.04
C HIS A 56 4.47 9.31 -1.45
N HIS A 57 5.43 9.21 -2.37
CA HIS A 57 5.12 8.86 -3.77
C HIS A 57 4.54 7.45 -3.85
N TRP A 58 5.18 6.49 -3.17
CA TRP A 58 4.70 5.11 -3.08
C TRP A 58 3.33 5.02 -2.39
N ALA A 59 3.15 5.74 -1.28
CA ALA A 59 1.87 5.80 -0.55
C ALA A 59 0.76 6.44 -1.39
N THR A 60 1.07 7.42 -2.26
CA THR A 60 0.10 8.00 -3.19
C THR A 60 -0.44 6.95 -4.15
N TRP A 61 0.42 6.09 -4.71
CA TRP A 61 -0.04 5.00 -5.58
C TRP A 61 -0.80 3.92 -4.83
N GLY A 62 -0.29 3.50 -3.66
CA GLY A 62 -0.99 2.54 -2.80
C GLY A 62 -2.40 3.03 -2.47
N SER A 63 -2.53 4.32 -2.13
CA SER A 63 -3.80 4.96 -1.81
C SER A 63 -4.72 5.10 -3.03
N HIS A 64 -4.19 5.38 -4.22
CA HIS A 64 -4.98 5.38 -5.46
C HIS A 64 -5.57 3.99 -5.73
N LYS A 65 -4.77 2.92 -5.57
CA LYS A 65 -5.24 1.55 -5.75
C LYS A 65 -6.24 1.10 -4.71
N ALA A 66 -6.04 1.49 -3.46
CA ALA A 66 -7.07 1.33 -2.44
C ALA A 66 -8.40 2.01 -2.84
N GLY A 67 -8.33 3.19 -3.47
CA GLY A 67 -9.50 3.94 -3.95
C GLY A 67 -10.34 3.19 -4.99
N GLU A 68 -9.70 2.43 -5.89
CA GLU A 68 -10.41 1.59 -6.86
C GLU A 68 -11.24 0.51 -6.17
N THR A 69 -10.72 -0.09 -5.10
CA THR A 69 -11.43 -1.09 -4.28
C THR A 69 -12.53 -0.45 -3.43
N ILE A 70 -12.25 0.70 -2.79
CA ILE A 70 -13.20 1.44 -1.95
C ILE A 70 -14.39 1.95 -2.78
N GLY A 71 -14.14 2.40 -4.01
CA GLY A 71 -15.17 2.87 -4.93
C GLY A 71 -16.07 1.76 -5.49
N GLN A 72 -15.80 0.48 -5.19
CA GLN A 72 -16.62 -0.69 -5.54
C GLN A 72 -16.98 -0.86 -7.04
N ARG A 73 -16.27 -0.23 -7.98
CA ARG A 73 -16.56 -0.36 -9.42
C ARG A 73 -16.47 -1.81 -9.93
N GLN A 74 -15.67 -2.65 -9.27
CA GLN A 74 -15.51 -4.08 -9.60
C GLN A 74 -16.56 -4.99 -8.92
N VAL A 75 -17.32 -4.48 -7.94
CA VAL A 75 -18.30 -5.29 -7.19
C VAL A 75 -19.49 -5.68 -8.07
N SER A 76 -19.92 -4.80 -8.98
CA SER A 76 -21.04 -5.09 -9.88
C SER A 76 -20.74 -6.25 -10.82
N GLN A 77 -19.52 -6.32 -11.37
CA GLN A 77 -19.09 -7.39 -12.25
C GLN A 77 -18.95 -8.72 -11.48
N ALA A 78 -18.26 -8.72 -10.34
CA ALA A 78 -18.08 -9.93 -9.53
C ALA A 78 -19.41 -10.51 -9.01
N VAL A 79 -20.35 -9.65 -8.60
CA VAL A 79 -21.68 -10.07 -8.16
C VAL A 79 -22.47 -10.66 -9.33
N ARG A 80 -22.37 -10.09 -10.53
CA ARG A 80 -23.05 -10.59 -11.73
C ARG A 80 -22.50 -11.96 -12.13
N ASP A 81 -21.18 -12.09 -12.28
CA ASP A 81 -20.57 -13.34 -12.77
C ASP A 81 -20.84 -14.49 -11.79
N LEU A 82 -20.80 -14.21 -10.48
CA LEU A 82 -21.16 -15.22 -9.51
C LEU A 82 -22.66 -15.50 -9.45
N SER A 83 -23.53 -14.51 -9.66
CA SER A 83 -24.97 -14.76 -9.68
C SER A 83 -25.35 -15.79 -10.75
N ILE A 84 -24.64 -15.81 -11.88
CA ILE A 84 -24.80 -16.82 -12.94
C ILE A 84 -24.40 -18.21 -12.45
N VAL A 85 -23.23 -18.32 -11.79
CA VAL A 85 -22.75 -19.60 -11.22
C VAL A 85 -23.67 -20.10 -10.12
N LEU A 86 -24.10 -19.22 -9.20
CA LEU A 86 -25.02 -19.55 -8.13
C LEU A 86 -26.38 -19.99 -8.66
N ALA A 87 -26.86 -19.38 -9.75
CA ALA A 87 -28.10 -19.81 -10.40
C ALA A 87 -27.96 -21.23 -10.96
N ALA A 88 -26.85 -21.56 -11.64
CA ALA A 88 -26.61 -22.92 -12.15
C ALA A 88 -26.54 -23.96 -11.02
N VAL A 89 -25.83 -23.65 -9.92
CA VAL A 89 -25.78 -24.51 -8.73
C VAL A 89 -27.16 -24.64 -8.09
N ALA A 90 -27.91 -23.55 -7.99
CA ALA A 90 -29.24 -23.54 -7.40
C ALA A 90 -30.24 -24.38 -8.20
N VAL A 91 -30.17 -24.36 -9.53
CA VAL A 91 -30.96 -25.27 -10.38
C VAL A 91 -30.66 -26.73 -10.04
N LEU A 92 -29.38 -27.10 -9.96
CA LEU A 92 -28.99 -28.47 -9.65
C LEU A 92 -29.47 -28.91 -8.25
N VAL A 93 -29.27 -28.05 -7.24
CA VAL A 93 -29.74 -28.29 -5.86
C VAL A 93 -31.26 -28.42 -5.82
N GLY A 94 -31.97 -27.54 -6.54
CA GLY A 94 -33.42 -27.54 -6.62
C GLY A 94 -33.99 -28.77 -7.34
N LEU A 95 -33.32 -29.27 -8.38
CA LEU A 95 -33.70 -30.52 -9.06
C LEU A 95 -33.51 -31.73 -8.13
N ILE A 96 -32.38 -31.80 -7.41
CA ILE A 96 -32.10 -32.89 -6.46
C ILE A 96 -33.14 -32.87 -5.33
N ALA A 97 -33.37 -31.71 -4.71
CA ALA A 97 -34.36 -31.57 -3.64
C ALA A 97 -35.79 -31.83 -4.12
N GLY A 98 -36.13 -31.38 -5.34
CA GLY A 98 -37.43 -31.60 -5.96
C GLY A 98 -37.70 -33.08 -6.26
N SER A 99 -36.67 -33.83 -6.68
CA SER A 99 -36.78 -35.25 -7.00
C SER A 99 -37.12 -36.11 -5.77
N ALA A 100 -36.72 -35.67 -4.56
CA ALA A 100 -37.03 -36.33 -3.30
C ALA A 100 -38.52 -36.28 -2.92
N THR A 101 -39.30 -35.37 -3.53
CA THR A 101 -40.75 -35.26 -3.28
C THR A 101 -41.58 -36.18 -4.18
N SER A 102 -40.96 -36.87 -5.14
CA SER A 102 -41.61 -37.76 -6.12
C SER A 102 -42.78 -37.10 -6.89
N SER A 103 -42.79 -35.76 -7.00
CA SER A 103 -43.86 -35.01 -7.65
C SER A 103 -43.32 -34.18 -8.82
N VAL A 104 -44.07 -34.11 -9.92
CA VAL A 104 -43.74 -33.27 -11.09
C VAL A 104 -43.65 -31.80 -10.69
N ASN A 105 -44.50 -31.36 -9.76
CA ASN A 105 -44.47 -30.01 -9.19
C ASN A 105 -43.18 -29.75 -8.40
N GLY A 106 -42.63 -30.73 -7.68
CA GLY A 106 -41.36 -30.60 -6.97
C GLY A 106 -40.17 -30.37 -7.90
N LEU A 107 -40.13 -31.06 -9.04
CA LEU A 107 -39.10 -30.87 -10.08
C LEU A 107 -39.18 -29.49 -10.76
N MET A 108 -40.37 -28.89 -10.84
CA MET A 108 -40.57 -27.55 -11.42
C MET A 108 -40.35 -26.43 -10.40
N VAL A 109 -40.86 -26.58 -9.17
CA VAL A 109 -40.82 -25.55 -8.12
C VAL A 109 -39.47 -25.54 -7.39
N GLY A 110 -38.83 -26.71 -7.23
CA GLY A 110 -37.56 -26.86 -6.52
C GLY A 110 -36.45 -25.94 -7.05
N PRO A 111 -36.14 -25.93 -8.35
CA PRO A 111 -35.16 -25.01 -8.96
C PRO A 111 -35.50 -23.53 -8.75
N VAL A 112 -36.78 -23.16 -8.88
CA VAL A 112 -37.23 -21.76 -8.71
C VAL A 112 -37.01 -21.30 -7.27
N VAL A 113 -37.43 -22.11 -6.29
CA VAL A 113 -37.23 -21.81 -4.87
C VAL A 113 -35.74 -21.79 -4.51
N ALA A 114 -34.96 -22.74 -5.01
CA ALA A 114 -33.52 -22.78 -4.79
C ALA A 114 -32.82 -21.53 -5.35
N ILE A 115 -33.16 -21.09 -6.57
CA ILE A 115 -32.63 -19.83 -7.14
C ILE A 115 -33.01 -18.64 -6.27
N ALA A 116 -34.29 -18.55 -5.88
CA ALA A 116 -34.82 -17.44 -5.09
C ALA A 116 -34.17 -17.32 -3.70
N LEU A 117 -33.67 -18.41 -3.15
CA LEU A 117 -32.96 -18.41 -1.85
C LEU A 117 -31.45 -18.26 -2.01
N ILE A 118 -30.82 -19.07 -2.87
CA ILE A 118 -29.36 -19.20 -2.96
C ILE A 118 -28.73 -17.97 -3.61
N VAL A 119 -29.29 -17.46 -4.71
CA VAL A 119 -28.69 -16.34 -5.44
C VAL A 119 -28.71 -15.05 -4.60
N PRO A 120 -29.83 -14.63 -3.99
CA PRO A 120 -29.84 -13.43 -3.15
C PRO A 120 -28.95 -13.57 -1.91
N ALA A 121 -28.97 -14.73 -1.24
CA ALA A 121 -28.13 -14.99 -0.08
C ALA A 121 -26.63 -14.92 -0.43
N GLY A 122 -26.21 -15.58 -1.52
CA GLY A 122 -24.83 -15.52 -2.00
C GLY A 122 -24.39 -14.11 -2.39
N CYS A 123 -25.23 -13.38 -3.14
CA CYS A 123 -24.96 -11.99 -3.50
C CYS A 123 -24.84 -11.09 -2.27
N PHE A 124 -25.70 -11.27 -1.27
CA PHE A 124 -25.66 -10.53 -0.01
C PHE A 124 -24.37 -10.79 0.76
N LEU A 125 -23.97 -12.05 0.93
CA LEU A 125 -22.75 -12.43 1.65
C LEU A 125 -21.51 -11.80 1.01
N ILE A 126 -21.45 -11.72 -0.31
CA ILE A 126 -20.31 -11.13 -1.02
C ILE A 126 -20.30 -9.62 -0.95
N ARG A 127 -21.45 -8.96 -1.14
CA ARG A 127 -21.54 -7.51 -0.92
C ARG A 127 -21.09 -7.15 0.50
N LYS A 128 -21.48 -7.96 1.49
CA LYS A 128 -21.03 -7.79 2.88
C LYS A 128 -19.52 -7.99 3.03
N ALA A 129 -18.96 -9.05 2.44
CA ALA A 129 -17.52 -9.31 2.48
C ALA A 129 -16.69 -8.21 1.79
N MET A 130 -17.12 -7.75 0.62
CA MET A 130 -16.46 -6.68 -0.13
C MET A 130 -16.55 -5.33 0.59
N ARG A 131 -17.70 -5.00 1.19
CA ARG A 131 -17.85 -3.80 2.05
C ARG A 131 -16.91 -3.85 3.24
N ARG A 132 -16.78 -5.01 3.90
CA ARG A 132 -15.84 -5.20 5.01
C ARG A 132 -14.39 -5.02 4.55
N SER A 133 -14.01 -5.62 3.42
CA SER A 133 -12.66 -5.48 2.86
C SER A 133 -12.35 -4.02 2.52
N ALA A 134 -13.27 -3.31 1.85
CA ALA A 134 -13.14 -1.89 1.54
C ALA A 134 -12.99 -1.02 2.80
N ALA A 135 -13.77 -1.29 3.85
CA ALA A 135 -13.66 -0.58 5.12
C ALA A 135 -12.29 -0.80 5.78
N MET A 136 -11.78 -2.04 5.80
CA MET A 136 -10.45 -2.33 6.36
C MET A 136 -9.32 -1.69 5.56
N ILE A 137 -9.45 -1.63 4.23
CA ILE A 137 -8.47 -0.96 3.37
C ILE A 137 -8.45 0.55 3.64
N LEU A 138 -9.62 1.18 3.75
CA LEU A 138 -9.71 2.60 4.08
C LEU A 138 -9.11 2.89 5.46
N GLU A 139 -9.43 2.08 6.46
CA GLU A 139 -8.91 2.26 7.82
C GLU A 139 -7.39 2.06 7.87
N GLY A 140 -6.87 1.10 7.10
CA GLY A 140 -5.45 0.95 6.86
C GLY A 140 -4.81 2.23 6.30
N ASN A 141 -5.35 2.77 5.21
CA ASN A 141 -4.84 4.01 4.60
C ASN A 141 -4.88 5.21 5.56
N ARG A 142 -5.97 5.35 6.33
CA ARG A 142 -6.08 6.38 7.37
C ARG A 142 -5.01 6.20 8.44
N THR A 143 -4.76 4.97 8.88
CA THR A 143 -3.71 4.64 9.85
C THR A 143 -2.32 5.04 9.33
N VAL A 144 -2.01 4.78 8.05
CA VAL A 144 -0.72 5.20 7.46
C VAL A 144 -0.57 6.71 7.48
N LEU A 145 -1.62 7.43 7.09
CA LEU A 145 -1.60 8.90 7.06
C LEU A 145 -1.51 9.49 8.48
N ASP A 146 -2.22 8.90 9.43
CA ASP A 146 -2.23 9.32 10.83
C ASP A 146 -0.88 9.07 11.52
N ASP A 147 -0.24 7.91 11.29
CA ASP A 147 1.05 7.57 11.91
C ASP A 147 2.23 8.23 11.16
N ILE A 148 2.51 7.79 9.93
CA ILE A 148 3.68 8.27 9.16
C ILE A 148 3.43 9.68 8.63
N GLY A 149 2.24 9.97 8.09
CA GLY A 149 1.94 11.27 7.49
C GLY A 149 2.05 12.43 8.47
N ARG A 150 1.53 12.29 9.70
CA ARG A 150 1.69 13.32 10.74
C ARG A 150 3.14 13.53 11.13
N LYS A 151 3.90 12.43 11.30
CA LYS A 151 5.34 12.53 11.63
C LYS A 151 6.16 13.12 10.50
N THR A 152 5.78 12.91 9.25
CA THR A 152 6.38 13.63 8.12
C THR A 152 6.10 15.12 8.19
N ALA A 153 4.85 15.54 8.46
CA ALA A 153 4.52 16.96 8.58
C ALA A 153 5.33 17.64 9.72
N GLU A 154 5.46 16.97 10.87
CA GLU A 154 6.30 17.44 11.99
C GLU A 154 7.79 17.49 11.63
N PHE A 155 8.30 16.47 10.93
CA PHE A 155 9.69 16.41 10.46
C PHE A 155 10.01 17.57 9.51
N LEU A 156 9.13 17.87 8.56
CA LEU A 156 9.27 19.02 7.66
C LEU A 156 9.34 20.36 8.41
N GLY A 157 8.64 20.48 9.54
CA GLY A 157 8.70 21.66 10.41
C GLY A 157 10.03 21.84 11.15
N CYS A 158 10.92 20.85 11.09
CA CYS A 158 12.26 20.91 11.68
C CYS A 158 13.29 21.59 10.78
N PHE A 159 12.91 22.08 9.60
CA PHE A 159 13.79 22.77 8.67
C PHE A 159 13.40 24.25 8.55
N ASP A 160 14.40 25.13 8.59
CA ASP A 160 14.24 26.57 8.41
C ASP A 160 14.91 26.96 7.08
N ASN A 161 14.12 27.40 6.10
CA ASN A 161 14.59 27.69 4.73
C ASN A 161 15.38 26.54 4.08
N GLY A 162 14.94 25.29 4.31
CA GLY A 162 15.58 24.08 3.77
C GLY A 162 16.76 23.57 4.61
N LEU A 163 17.22 24.34 5.62
CA LEU A 163 18.32 23.95 6.48
C LEU A 163 17.83 23.28 7.78
N PRO A 164 18.51 22.23 8.26
CA PRO A 164 18.09 21.51 9.46
C PRO A 164 18.24 22.34 10.74
N ASN A 165 17.16 22.48 11.51
CA ASN A 165 17.21 23.07 12.85
C ASN A 165 17.52 21.99 13.89
N ARG A 166 18.74 22.02 14.47
CA ARG A 166 19.22 20.99 15.41
C ARG A 166 18.34 20.84 16.66
N ARG A 167 17.78 21.93 17.18
CA ARG A 167 16.90 21.90 18.36
C ARG A 167 15.57 21.21 18.04
N LYS A 168 14.93 21.60 16.93
CA LYS A 168 13.67 20.99 16.48
C LYS A 168 13.85 19.51 16.14
N LEU A 169 14.92 19.15 15.41
CA LEU A 169 15.23 17.76 15.09
C LEU A 169 15.48 16.90 16.33
N ARG A 170 16.19 17.42 17.34
CA ARG A 170 16.42 16.70 18.60
C ARG A 170 15.09 16.38 19.29
N ALA A 171 14.21 17.38 19.43
CA ALA A 171 12.88 17.20 20.00
C ALA A 171 12.05 16.20 19.18
N PHE A 172 12.08 16.32 17.85
CA PHE A 172 11.37 15.40 16.94
C PHE A 172 11.80 13.94 17.08
N PHE A 173 13.10 13.66 17.26
CA PHE A 173 13.56 12.29 17.42
C PHE A 173 13.33 11.73 18.83
N GLN A 174 13.25 12.59 19.85
CA GLN A 174 12.97 12.22 21.24
C GLN A 174 11.51 11.81 21.47
N GLN A 175 10.57 12.47 20.79
CA GLN A 175 9.14 12.16 20.91
C GLN A 175 8.71 10.84 20.25
N LEU A 176 9.52 10.29 19.32
CA LEU A 176 9.18 9.02 18.68
C LEU A 176 9.26 7.89 19.70
N ARG A 177 8.22 7.06 19.79
CA ARG A 177 8.13 5.95 20.76
C ARG A 177 9.29 4.97 20.54
N ARG A 178 9.93 4.53 21.62
CA ARG A 178 11.00 3.52 21.56
C ARG A 178 10.39 2.13 21.35
N GLY A 179 11.15 1.23 20.73
CA GLY A 179 10.78 -0.17 20.54
C GLY A 179 10.40 -0.55 19.11
N ALA A 180 10.25 -1.85 18.90
CA ALA A 180 9.90 -2.45 17.62
C ALA A 180 8.49 -2.06 17.16
N SER A 181 8.30 -1.91 15.85
CA SER A 181 7.04 -1.44 15.28
C SER A 181 5.87 -2.41 15.45
N GLY A 182 6.14 -3.72 15.39
CA GLY A 182 5.14 -4.74 15.71
C GLY A 182 4.67 -4.73 17.17
N ALA A 183 5.45 -4.13 18.08
CA ALA A 183 5.12 -3.99 19.50
C ALA A 183 4.66 -2.57 19.89
N GLY A 184 4.26 -1.75 18.91
CA GLY A 184 3.77 -0.38 19.16
C GLY A 184 4.81 0.73 19.05
N GLY A 185 6.11 0.40 19.03
CA GLY A 185 7.21 1.37 18.96
C GLY A 185 7.45 1.97 17.57
N GLN A 186 8.37 2.92 17.47
CA GLN A 186 8.66 3.70 16.25
C GLN A 186 10.14 3.68 15.88
N ASP A 187 10.90 2.64 16.26
CA ASP A 187 12.33 2.56 15.96
C ASP A 187 12.64 2.55 14.45
N LEU A 188 11.82 1.84 13.65
CA LEU A 188 11.94 1.85 12.18
C LEU A 188 11.67 3.25 11.61
N MET A 189 10.61 3.91 12.08
CA MET A 189 10.27 5.27 11.67
C MET A 189 11.37 6.27 12.05
N ARG A 190 11.94 6.16 13.26
CA ARG A 190 13.10 6.96 13.70
C ARG A 190 14.28 6.78 12.75
N ARG A 191 14.58 5.55 12.34
CA ARG A 191 15.65 5.26 11.38
C ARG A 191 15.32 5.81 9.99
N ALA A 192 14.08 5.70 9.52
CA ALA A 192 13.64 6.25 8.24
C ALA A 192 13.86 7.77 8.16
N PHE A 193 13.41 8.53 9.17
CA PHE A 193 13.63 9.98 9.20
C PHE A 193 15.10 10.38 9.35
N ARG A 194 15.94 9.56 9.99
CA ARG A 194 17.40 9.78 9.98
C ARG A 194 17.98 9.63 8.57
N GLN A 195 17.47 8.71 7.77
CA GLN A 195 17.91 8.56 6.38
C GLN A 195 17.42 9.72 5.50
N TYR A 196 16.19 10.21 5.70
CA TYR A 196 15.75 11.43 5.01
C TYR A 196 16.56 12.67 5.41
N LEU A 197 16.93 12.79 6.70
CA LEU A 197 17.84 13.85 7.14
C LEU A 197 19.22 13.71 6.47
N LYS A 198 19.78 12.49 6.43
CA LYS A 198 21.04 12.19 5.74
C LYS A 198 20.98 12.60 4.27
N ALA A 199 19.90 12.24 3.56
CA ALA A 199 19.68 12.62 2.18
C ALA A 199 19.61 14.15 2.00
N ALA A 200 18.85 14.83 2.86
CA ALA A 200 18.68 16.30 2.80
C ALA A 200 19.98 17.08 3.04
N THR A 201 20.95 16.50 3.77
CA THR A 201 22.23 17.14 4.09
C THR A 201 23.41 16.62 3.29
N SER A 202 23.23 15.58 2.47
CA SER A 202 24.33 14.96 1.73
C SER A 202 24.62 15.75 0.45
N ASN A 203 25.91 15.97 0.18
CA ASN A 203 26.40 16.54 -1.07
C ASN A 203 26.73 15.46 -2.13
N ASP A 204 26.79 14.19 -1.73
CA ASP A 204 27.06 13.08 -2.63
C ASP A 204 25.76 12.50 -3.19
N ARG A 205 25.67 12.40 -4.53
CA ARG A 205 24.45 11.97 -5.21
C ARG A 205 24.11 10.52 -4.90
N LYS A 206 25.12 9.64 -4.80
CA LYS A 206 24.93 8.21 -4.52
C LYS A 206 24.42 8.02 -3.10
N GLU A 207 25.10 8.62 -2.12
CA GLU A 207 24.71 8.59 -0.71
C GLU A 207 23.30 9.11 -0.50
N ARG A 208 22.95 10.23 -1.17
CA ARG A 208 21.59 10.78 -1.12
C ARG A 208 20.53 9.81 -1.62
N ASN A 209 20.74 9.19 -2.79
CA ASN A 209 19.79 8.24 -3.38
C ASN A 209 19.69 6.95 -2.53
N GLU A 210 20.82 6.41 -2.06
CA GLU A 210 20.82 5.26 -1.14
C GLU A 210 20.10 5.57 0.18
N ALA A 211 20.27 6.78 0.72
CA ALA A 211 19.59 7.21 1.92
C ALA A 211 18.07 7.35 1.70
N VAL A 212 17.62 7.93 0.59
CA VAL A 212 16.17 8.01 0.28
C VAL A 212 15.59 6.61 0.10
N TYR A 213 16.26 5.75 -0.68
CA TYR A 213 15.84 4.37 -0.86
C TYR A 213 15.75 3.63 0.49
N PHE A 214 16.76 3.74 1.35
CA PHE A 214 16.74 3.09 2.66
C PHE A 214 15.65 3.67 3.57
N GLY A 215 15.44 4.99 3.53
CA GLY A 215 14.35 5.66 4.22
C GLY A 215 12.99 5.11 3.80
N ASN A 216 12.77 4.90 2.51
CA ASN A 216 11.56 4.28 1.97
C ASN A 216 11.38 2.85 2.48
N CYS A 217 12.41 2.02 2.42
CA CYS A 217 12.37 0.62 2.88
C CYS A 217 12.02 0.51 4.37
N LEU A 218 12.58 1.40 5.20
CA LEU A 218 12.29 1.43 6.63
C LEU A 218 10.87 1.93 6.92
N ALA A 219 10.42 2.95 6.20
CA ALA A 219 9.07 3.49 6.34
C ALA A 219 8.01 2.47 5.90
N VAL A 220 8.19 1.80 4.76
CA VAL A 220 7.23 0.78 4.28
C VAL A 220 7.23 -0.47 5.15
N LEU A 221 8.38 -0.87 5.72
CA LEU A 221 8.39 -1.95 6.71
C LEU A 221 7.62 -1.55 7.97
N HIS A 222 7.77 -0.31 8.44
CA HIS A 222 7.01 0.22 9.56
C HIS A 222 5.50 0.19 9.26
N GLU A 223 5.11 0.72 8.10
CA GLU A 223 3.74 0.71 7.59
C GLU A 223 3.18 -0.72 7.60
N HIS A 224 3.91 -1.67 7.04
CA HIS A 224 3.46 -3.05 6.93
C HIS A 224 3.33 -3.80 8.26
N TYR A 225 4.05 -3.41 9.30
CA TYR A 225 3.76 -3.90 10.66
C TYR A 225 2.44 -3.32 11.20
N ARG A 226 2.17 -2.02 10.97
CA ARG A 226 0.91 -1.38 11.35
C ARG A 226 -0.29 -1.96 10.60
N LEU A 227 -0.08 -2.30 9.34
CA LEU A 227 -1.15 -2.76 8.46
C LEU A 227 -1.46 -4.26 8.54
N GLN A 228 -0.65 -5.07 9.22
CA GLN A 228 -0.80 -6.53 9.21
C GLN A 228 -2.23 -6.96 9.58
N GLY A 229 -2.83 -6.37 10.62
CA GLY A 229 -4.20 -6.69 11.04
C GLY A 229 -5.25 -6.36 9.96
N TYR A 230 -5.13 -5.22 9.29
CA TYR A 230 -6.04 -4.81 8.21
C TYR A 230 -5.87 -5.66 6.95
N ILE A 231 -4.62 -6.01 6.61
CA ILE A 231 -4.28 -6.89 5.49
C ILE A 231 -4.87 -8.28 5.71
N GLU A 232 -4.74 -8.84 6.91
CA GLU A 232 -5.33 -10.13 7.25
C GLU A 232 -6.85 -10.11 7.27
N ALA A 233 -7.45 -9.03 7.78
CA ALA A 233 -8.90 -8.87 7.85
C ALA A 233 -9.55 -8.57 6.49
N SER A 234 -8.82 -7.98 5.55
CA SER A 234 -9.30 -7.68 4.19
C SER A 234 -9.19 -8.87 3.23
N MET A 235 -8.37 -9.88 3.55
CA MET A 235 -8.16 -11.09 2.75
C MET A 235 -8.54 -12.37 3.51
N PRO A 236 -9.76 -12.90 3.31
CA PRO A 236 -10.17 -14.18 3.90
C PRO A 236 -9.20 -15.31 3.53
N ARG A 237 -8.89 -16.20 4.48
CA ARG A 237 -7.85 -17.24 4.36
C ARG A 237 -8.02 -18.11 3.10
N LEU A 238 -9.26 -18.43 2.73
CA LEU A 238 -9.59 -19.30 1.60
C LEU A 238 -9.29 -18.68 0.23
N VAL A 239 -9.29 -17.35 0.11
CA VAL A 239 -9.12 -16.65 -1.17
C VAL A 239 -7.79 -15.89 -1.28
N ARG A 240 -6.95 -15.93 -0.25
CA ARG A 240 -5.73 -15.13 -0.12
C ARG A 240 -4.70 -15.37 -1.24
N ARG A 241 -4.43 -16.63 -1.56
CA ARG A 241 -3.51 -16.99 -2.67
C ARG A 241 -4.11 -16.64 -4.04
N TYR A 242 -5.42 -16.81 -4.19
CA TYR A 242 -6.13 -16.44 -5.41
C TYR A 242 -6.13 -14.92 -5.62
N ALA A 243 -6.42 -14.14 -4.58
CA ALA A 243 -6.38 -12.68 -4.61
C ALA A 243 -4.97 -12.16 -4.92
N THR A 244 -3.94 -12.75 -4.30
CA THR A 244 -2.53 -12.40 -4.60
C THR A 244 -2.19 -12.68 -6.07
N ARG A 245 -2.58 -13.85 -6.59
CA ARG A 245 -2.22 -14.26 -7.95
C ARG A 245 -3.00 -13.51 -9.04
N PHE A 246 -4.28 -13.24 -8.82
CA PHE A 246 -5.16 -12.79 -9.91
C PHE A 246 -5.71 -11.36 -9.72
N LEU A 247 -5.68 -10.80 -8.52
CA LEU A 247 -6.29 -9.50 -8.23
C LEU A 247 -5.27 -8.40 -7.88
N MET A 248 -4.09 -8.77 -7.38
CA MET A 248 -3.09 -7.80 -6.95
C MET A 248 -2.16 -7.38 -8.08
N LYS A 249 -2.38 -6.15 -8.57
CA LYS A 249 -1.50 -5.48 -9.54
C LYS A 249 -1.04 -4.15 -8.95
N PHE A 250 0.27 -3.92 -8.95
CA PHE A 250 0.83 -2.60 -8.71
C PHE A 250 0.74 -1.77 -9.99
N GLN A 251 0.24 -0.55 -9.88
CA GLN A 251 0.39 0.43 -10.94
C GLN A 251 1.17 1.61 -10.40
N VAL A 252 2.35 1.84 -10.96
CA VAL A 252 3.26 2.92 -10.58
C VAL A 252 3.43 3.80 -11.80
N GLY A 253 2.71 4.93 -11.86
CA GLY A 253 2.62 5.75 -13.06
C GLY A 253 2.12 4.94 -14.26
N ARG A 254 2.96 4.84 -15.31
CA ARG A 254 2.68 4.02 -16.51
C ARG A 254 2.98 2.54 -16.36
N PHE A 255 3.67 2.14 -15.29
CA PHE A 255 4.10 0.77 -15.10
C PHE A 255 3.02 -0.04 -14.39
N GLN A 256 2.75 -1.25 -14.88
CA GLN A 256 1.84 -2.19 -14.24
C GLN A 256 2.55 -3.52 -14.00
N PHE A 257 2.57 -3.99 -12.75
CA PHE A 257 3.22 -5.22 -12.35
C PHE A 257 2.23 -6.13 -11.63
N ALA A 258 2.13 -7.38 -12.05
CA ALA A 258 1.39 -8.38 -11.30
C ALA A 258 2.29 -8.92 -10.18
N VAL A 259 1.83 -8.88 -8.92
CA VAL A 259 2.70 -9.21 -7.77
C VAL A 259 3.20 -10.66 -7.77
N HIS A 260 2.51 -11.55 -8.48
CA HIS A 260 2.87 -12.97 -8.57
C HIS A 260 3.98 -13.25 -9.58
N GLN A 261 4.35 -12.27 -10.40
CA GLN A 261 5.41 -12.38 -11.38
C GLN A 261 6.66 -11.69 -10.87
N ASP A 262 7.80 -12.15 -11.35
CA ASP A 262 9.07 -11.48 -11.12
C ASP A 262 9.08 -10.09 -11.75
N LEU A 263 9.77 -9.18 -11.09
CA LEU A 263 9.96 -7.83 -11.62
C LEU A 263 10.82 -7.89 -12.90
N PRO A 264 10.42 -7.20 -13.97
CA PRO A 264 11.08 -7.34 -15.28
C PRO A 264 12.34 -6.49 -15.44
N GLY A 265 12.65 -5.63 -14.47
CA GLY A 265 13.64 -4.57 -14.64
C GLY A 265 13.12 -3.42 -15.50
N ILE A 266 13.98 -2.43 -15.73
CA ILE A 266 13.70 -1.27 -16.59
C ILE A 266 14.80 -1.19 -17.64
N GLN A 267 14.42 -1.17 -18.92
CA GLN A 267 15.36 -1.10 -20.05
C GLN A 267 16.45 -2.18 -20.00
N GLY A 268 16.09 -3.40 -19.58
CA GLY A 268 17.03 -4.53 -19.47
C GLY A 268 17.96 -4.49 -18.26
N GLN A 269 17.86 -3.47 -17.40
CA GLN A 269 18.62 -3.38 -16.15
C GLN A 269 17.74 -3.73 -14.94
N ALA A 270 18.32 -4.46 -13.99
CA ALA A 270 17.64 -4.79 -12.73
C ALA A 270 17.42 -3.53 -11.88
N PHE A 271 18.48 -2.73 -11.71
CA PHE A 271 18.47 -1.54 -10.87
C PHE A 271 19.17 -0.36 -11.57
N PRO A 272 18.84 0.89 -11.20
CA PRO A 272 19.54 2.06 -11.73
C PRO A 272 21.00 2.11 -11.23
N ALA A 273 21.90 2.70 -12.02
CA ALA A 273 23.33 2.75 -11.72
C ALA A 273 23.69 3.19 -10.29
N LEU A 274 23.00 4.21 -9.76
CA LEU A 274 23.26 4.72 -8.39
C LEU A 274 22.95 3.70 -7.29
N LEU A 275 22.05 2.76 -7.54
CA LEU A 275 21.64 1.70 -6.62
C LEU A 275 22.02 0.30 -7.12
N GLN A 276 22.83 0.17 -8.18
CA GLN A 276 23.29 -1.13 -8.67
C GLN A 276 24.15 -1.82 -7.60
N GLU A 277 25.09 -1.08 -7.03
CA GLU A 277 25.88 -1.46 -5.86
C GLU A 277 25.45 -0.63 -4.66
N ILE A 278 25.38 -1.26 -3.48
CA ILE A 278 24.97 -0.59 -2.24
C ILE A 278 26.18 -0.39 -1.33
N ALA A 279 26.49 0.87 -1.02
CA ALA A 279 27.63 1.22 -0.18
C ALA A 279 27.29 1.23 1.33
N ASP A 280 26.08 1.63 1.74
CA ASP A 280 25.72 1.69 3.16
C ASP A 280 25.63 0.28 3.79
N PRO A 281 26.51 -0.12 4.72
CA PRO A 281 26.52 -1.47 5.30
C PRO A 281 25.26 -1.77 6.11
N LYS A 282 24.57 -0.75 6.62
CA LYS A 282 23.28 -0.92 7.32
C LYS A 282 22.16 -1.24 6.33
N LEU A 283 22.24 -0.69 5.12
CA LEU A 283 21.31 -1.02 4.04
C LEU A 283 21.59 -2.43 3.51
N VAL A 284 22.85 -2.80 3.29
CA VAL A 284 23.23 -4.18 2.90
C VAL A 284 22.66 -5.20 3.89
N ARG A 285 22.85 -4.99 5.20
CA ARG A 285 22.29 -5.86 6.25
C ARG A 285 20.76 -5.87 6.27
N PHE A 286 20.12 -4.77 5.88
CA PHE A 286 18.67 -4.72 5.77
C PHE A 286 18.20 -5.56 4.58
N LEU A 287 18.85 -5.42 3.42
CA LEU A 287 18.53 -6.16 2.21
C LEU A 287 18.81 -7.65 2.37
N SER A 288 19.90 -8.05 3.00
CA SER A 288 20.19 -9.48 3.24
C SER A 288 19.10 -10.20 4.04
N LYS A 289 18.24 -9.46 4.77
CA LYS A 289 17.09 -10.01 5.49
C LYS A 289 15.80 -9.97 4.66
N TRP A 290 15.61 -8.92 3.87
CA TRP A 290 14.30 -8.62 3.26
C TRP A 290 14.25 -8.84 1.77
N ASP A 291 15.38 -8.86 1.07
CA ASP A 291 15.52 -9.17 -0.35
C ASP A 291 15.87 -10.65 -0.52
N ARG A 292 14.89 -11.46 -0.95
CA ARG A 292 15.06 -12.91 -1.15
C ARG A 292 15.64 -13.27 -2.51
N SER A 293 15.70 -12.32 -3.44
CA SER A 293 16.29 -12.53 -4.76
C SER A 293 17.77 -12.18 -4.79
N ASP A 294 18.35 -11.78 -3.65
CA ASP A 294 19.78 -11.52 -3.48
C ASP A 294 20.33 -10.52 -4.51
N GLY A 295 19.63 -9.40 -4.68
CA GLY A 295 19.97 -8.39 -5.69
C GLY A 295 19.72 -8.83 -7.14
N GLN A 296 19.02 -9.93 -7.36
CA GLN A 296 18.43 -10.28 -8.65
C GLN A 296 16.97 -9.87 -8.67
N LEU A 297 16.32 -9.89 -9.83
CA LEU A 297 14.86 -9.74 -9.92
C LEU A 297 14.12 -11.08 -10.05
N ALA A 298 14.85 -12.15 -10.39
CA ALA A 298 14.32 -13.51 -10.42
C ALA A 298 13.92 -13.98 -9.02
N GLY A 299 12.75 -14.59 -8.89
CA GLY A 299 12.20 -15.05 -7.62
C GLY A 299 11.59 -13.95 -6.73
N THR A 300 11.39 -12.74 -7.26
CA THR A 300 10.69 -11.66 -6.55
C THR A 300 9.18 -11.86 -6.48
N GLY A 301 8.61 -12.70 -7.35
CA GLY A 301 7.19 -13.01 -7.39
C GLY A 301 6.62 -13.53 -6.06
N VAL A 302 5.44 -13.03 -5.70
CA VAL A 302 4.77 -13.30 -4.43
C VAL A 302 3.67 -14.34 -4.61
N ALA A 303 3.77 -15.44 -3.87
CA ALA A 303 2.73 -16.47 -3.83
C ALA A 303 1.60 -16.14 -2.82
N ASP A 304 1.94 -15.45 -1.73
CA ASP A 304 1.00 -15.06 -0.68
C ASP A 304 1.38 -13.70 -0.09
N TRP A 305 0.62 -12.66 -0.44
CA TRP A 305 0.87 -11.29 0.00
C TRP A 305 0.72 -11.08 1.51
N SER A 306 -0.01 -11.95 2.20
CA SER A 306 -0.16 -11.83 3.65
C SER A 306 1.13 -12.13 4.42
N LYS A 307 2.06 -12.86 3.80
CA LYS A 307 3.36 -13.20 4.38
C LYS A 307 4.27 -11.99 4.25
N LEU A 308 4.59 -11.38 5.40
CA LEU A 308 5.39 -10.15 5.46
C LEU A 308 6.71 -10.26 4.69
N GLU A 309 7.44 -11.37 4.84
CA GLU A 309 8.71 -11.59 4.17
C GLU A 309 8.58 -11.62 2.64
N GLN A 310 7.53 -12.25 2.10
CA GLN A 310 7.33 -12.32 0.65
C GLN A 310 6.98 -10.93 0.09
N ARG A 311 6.03 -10.23 0.70
CA ARG A 311 5.64 -8.89 0.22
C ARG A 311 6.77 -7.87 0.38
N MET A 312 7.56 -7.96 1.46
CA MET A 312 8.70 -7.06 1.66
C MET A 312 9.78 -7.29 0.61
N SER A 313 10.08 -8.55 0.25
CA SER A 313 11.01 -8.87 -0.83
C SER A 313 10.60 -8.27 -2.16
N PHE A 314 9.31 -8.34 -2.51
CA PHE A 314 8.82 -7.71 -3.72
C PHE A 314 8.96 -6.18 -3.65
N ILE A 315 8.59 -5.56 -2.52
CA ILE A 315 8.56 -4.10 -2.37
C ILE A 315 9.95 -3.48 -2.38
N VAL A 316 10.93 -4.06 -1.69
CA VAL A 316 12.29 -3.49 -1.66
C VAL A 316 12.89 -3.50 -3.07
N ASN A 317 12.70 -4.58 -3.83
CA ASN A 317 13.13 -4.67 -5.22
C ASN A 317 12.35 -3.72 -6.14
N LEU A 318 11.04 -3.59 -5.96
CA LEU A 318 10.22 -2.64 -6.71
C LEU A 318 10.72 -1.19 -6.48
N PHE A 319 10.95 -0.81 -5.23
CA PHE A 319 11.42 0.53 -4.87
C PHE A 319 12.81 0.80 -5.44
N ARG A 320 13.70 -0.20 -5.42
CA ARG A 320 15.06 -0.09 -5.96
C ARG A 320 15.05 0.05 -7.48
N MET A 321 14.33 -0.84 -8.17
CA MET A 321 14.19 -0.87 -9.62
C MET A 321 13.64 0.45 -10.16
N LEU A 322 12.62 1.01 -9.50
CA LEU A 322 11.93 2.22 -9.96
C LEU A 322 12.51 3.53 -9.39
N HIS A 323 13.57 3.48 -8.57
CA HIS A 323 14.10 4.67 -7.91
C HIS A 323 14.56 5.77 -8.88
N GLY A 324 15.10 5.38 -10.04
CA GLY A 324 15.52 6.31 -11.11
C GLY A 324 14.53 6.43 -12.26
N ALA A 325 13.35 5.78 -12.19
CA ALA A 325 12.44 5.70 -13.32
C ALA A 325 11.62 6.99 -13.48
N ALA A 326 11.53 7.50 -14.71
CA ALA A 326 10.69 8.64 -15.04
C ALA A 326 9.20 8.33 -14.80
N GLY A 327 8.45 9.32 -14.30
CA GLY A 327 7.02 9.19 -14.01
C GLY A 327 6.68 8.58 -12.65
N VAL A 328 7.69 8.33 -11.82
CA VAL A 328 7.57 7.82 -10.45
C VAL A 328 7.56 8.98 -9.43
N ALA A 329 8.32 10.05 -9.66
CA ALA A 329 8.29 11.23 -8.78
C ALA A 329 7.36 12.38 -9.26
N ALA A 330 6.54 12.14 -10.30
CA ALA A 330 5.68 13.16 -10.93
C ALA A 330 4.27 13.24 -10.31
#